data_AF-A0A702GD90-F1
#
_entry.id   AF-A0A702GD90-F1
#
_cell.length_a   1.000
_cell.length_b   1.000
_cell.length_c   1.000
_cell.angle_alpha   90.00
_cell.angle_beta   90.00
_cell.angle_gamma   90.00
#
_symmetry.space_group_name_H-M   'P 1'
#
loop_
_entity.id
_entity.type
_entity.pdbx_description
1 polymer ?
#
loop_
_entity_poly.entity_id
_entity_poly.type
_entity_poly.pdbx_seq_one_letter_code
_entity_poly.pdbx_strand_id
1 'polypeptide(L)'
;MAEDKQFREWFTLWEPWHKVIERIAPEICTEISTEKNRIVETSDDIAVDAMADVKVMREINLRLFNSATERVLAKTDQEHLLKPQWAK
;
A
#
# COMPACT_ATOMS: atom_id res chain seq x y z
N MET A 1 -8.88 10.43 13.91
CA MET A 1 -7.86 10.68 14.96
C MET A 1 -6.49 10.23 14.47
N ALA A 2 -5.39 10.57 15.15
CA ALA A 2 -4.04 10.12 14.77
C ALA A 2 -3.94 8.58 14.71
N GLU A 3 -4.66 7.90 15.59
CA GLU A 3 -4.77 6.44 15.66
C GLU A 3 -5.42 5.82 14.41
N ASP A 4 -6.42 6.48 13.80
CA ASP A 4 -7.10 5.96 12.59
C ASP A 4 -6.18 5.98 11.38
N LYS A 5 -5.39 7.06 11.25
CA LYS A 5 -4.40 7.20 10.18
C LYS A 5 -3.29 6.15 10.37
N GLN A 6 -2.81 5.97 11.59
CA GLN A 6 -1.81 4.95 11.92
C GLN A 6 -2.31 3.53 11.65
N PHE A 7 -3.57 3.22 11.99
CA PHE A 7 -4.16 1.92 11.69
C PHE A 7 -4.23 1.65 10.19
N ARG A 8 -4.68 2.63 9.39
CA ARG A 8 -4.75 2.48 7.93
C ARG A 8 -3.37 2.26 7.32
N GLU A 9 -2.39 3.07 7.70
CA GLU A 9 -1.02 2.90 7.21
C GLU A 9 -0.42 1.55 7.63
N TRP A 10 -0.66 1.12 8.87
CA TRP A 10 -0.23 -0.18 9.37
C TRP A 10 -0.86 -1.34 8.57
N PHE A 11 -2.18 -1.33 8.41
CA PHE A 11 -2.92 -2.37 7.70
C PHE A 11 -2.49 -2.47 6.24
N THR A 12 -2.35 -1.31 5.58
CA THR A 12 -1.89 -1.23 4.20
C THR A 12 -0.47 -1.77 4.00
N LEU A 13 0.43 -1.61 4.98
CA LEU A 13 1.80 -2.11 4.91
C LEU A 13 1.97 -3.54 5.45
N TRP A 14 0.89 -4.18 5.89
CA TRP A 14 0.95 -5.50 6.51
C TRP A 14 1.16 -6.60 5.48
N GLU A 15 2.29 -7.34 5.56
CA GLU A 15 2.65 -8.36 4.57
C GLU A 15 1.57 -9.46 4.36
N PRO A 16 0.92 -10.01 5.41
CA PRO A 16 -0.18 -10.94 5.23
C PRO A 16 -1.32 -10.36 4.39
N TRP A 17 -1.61 -9.06 4.50
CA TRP A 17 -2.62 -8.41 3.68
C TRP A 17 -2.19 -8.35 2.21
N HIS A 18 -0.92 -8.10 1.90
CA HIS A 18 -0.40 -8.17 0.53
C HIS A 18 -0.59 -9.56 -0.07
N LYS A 19 -0.37 -10.63 0.71
CA LYS A 19 -0.64 -12.02 0.28
C LYS A 19 -2.11 -12.30 0.03
N VAL A 20 -3.00 -11.66 0.79
CA VAL A 20 -4.44 -11.74 0.52
C VAL A 20 -4.76 -11.06 -0.82
N ILE A 21 -4.25 -9.84 -1.07
CA ILE A 21 -4.44 -9.14 -2.35
C ILE A 21 -3.92 -9.98 -3.53
N GLU A 22 -2.73 -10.57 -3.43
CA GLU A 22 -2.15 -11.46 -4.45
C GLU A 22 -3.09 -12.61 -4.82
N ARG A 23 -3.86 -13.11 -3.84
CA ARG A 23 -4.77 -14.24 -4.03
C ARG A 23 -6.14 -13.83 -4.57
N ILE A 24 -6.68 -12.70 -4.12
CA ILE A 24 -8.08 -12.31 -4.42
C ILE A 24 -8.20 -11.26 -5.52
N ALA A 25 -7.13 -10.54 -5.83
CA ALA A 25 -7.07 -9.53 -6.88
C ALA A 25 -5.70 -9.54 -7.58
N PRO A 26 -5.33 -10.65 -8.25
CA PRO A 26 -4.03 -10.77 -8.93
C PRO A 26 -3.80 -9.70 -10.01
N GLU A 27 -4.86 -9.18 -10.61
CA GLU A 27 -4.80 -8.07 -11.56
C GLU A 27 -4.27 -6.78 -10.89
N ILE A 28 -4.71 -6.50 -9.66
CA ILE A 28 -4.25 -5.34 -8.89
C ILE A 28 -2.78 -5.49 -8.50
N CYS A 29 -2.33 -6.70 -8.14
CA CYS A 29 -0.91 -6.96 -7.87
C CYS A 29 -0.01 -6.74 -9.09
N THR A 30 -0.50 -7.11 -10.28
CA THR A 30 0.21 -6.87 -11.54
C THR A 30 0.34 -5.37 -11.83
N GLU A 31 -0.74 -4.61 -11.61
CA GLU A 31 -0.73 -3.15 -11.72
C GLU A 31 0.25 -2.49 -10.74
N ILE A 32 0.25 -2.89 -9.46
CA ILE A 32 1.20 -2.38 -8.45
C ILE A 32 2.64 -2.63 -8.87
N SER A 33 2.94 -3.85 -9.34
CA SER A 33 4.30 -4.23 -9.75
C SER A 33 4.75 -3.42 -10.97
N THR A 34 3.85 -3.22 -11.93
CA THR A 34 4.11 -2.41 -13.14
C THR A 34 4.37 -0.96 -12.78
N GLU A 35 3.53 -0.37 -11.93
CA GLU A 35 3.67 1.03 -11.52
C GLU A 35 4.93 1.25 -10.66
N LYS A 36 5.26 0.29 -9.78
CA LYS A 36 6.50 0.33 -9.00
C LYS A 36 7.73 0.32 -9.90
N ASN A 37 7.77 -0.56 -10.91
CA ASN A 37 8.87 -0.61 -11.86
C ASN A 37 8.98 0.71 -12.64
N ARG A 38 7.86 1.25 -13.11
CA ARG A 38 7.81 2.55 -13.78
C ARG A 38 8.38 3.69 -12.92
N ILE A 39 8.01 3.74 -11.64
CA ILE A 39 8.52 4.76 -10.71
C ILE A 39 10.04 4.63 -10.55
N VAL A 40 10.55 3.41 -10.36
CA VAL A 40 11.99 3.15 -10.23
C VAL A 40 12.76 3.48 -11.51
N GLU A 41 12.19 3.17 -12.68
CA GLU A 41 12.82 3.44 -13.98
C GLU A 41 12.84 4.94 -14.35
N THR A 42 11.90 5.73 -13.82
CA THR A 42 11.81 7.18 -14.11
C THR A 42 12.42 8.06 -13.03
N SER A 43 12.80 7.49 -11.89
CA SER A 43 13.51 8.20 -10.85
C SER A 43 15.02 8.16 -11.14
N ASP A 44 15.51 9.18 -11.84
CA ASP A 44 16.94 9.35 -12.15
C ASP A 44 17.81 9.54 -10.87
N ASP A 45 17.20 9.72 -9.69
CA ASP A 45 17.83 10.22 -8.46
C ASP A 45 17.87 9.23 -7.26
N ILE A 46 17.52 7.94 -7.40
CA ILE A 46 17.59 6.94 -6.27
C ILE A 46 19.05 6.52 -5.99
N ALA A 47 20.01 7.45 -5.97
CA ALA A 47 21.43 7.11 -5.96
C ALA A 47 22.30 7.92 -4.97
N VAL A 48 21.73 8.55 -3.93
CA VAL A 48 22.53 9.45 -3.07
C VAL A 48 22.56 9.06 -1.57
N ASP A 49 21.58 8.33 -1.04
CA ASP A 49 21.61 7.87 0.36
C ASP A 49 20.66 6.67 0.60
N ALA A 50 21.22 5.54 1.07
CA ALA A 50 20.46 4.33 1.36
C ALA A 50 19.29 4.53 2.36
N MET A 51 19.41 5.49 3.30
CA MET A 51 18.29 5.83 4.20
C MET A 51 17.19 6.62 3.49
N ALA A 52 17.56 7.51 2.57
CA ALA A 52 16.60 8.21 1.72
C ALA A 52 15.86 7.21 0.83
N ASP A 53 16.57 6.22 0.27
CA ASP A 53 15.99 5.18 -0.59
C ASP A 53 14.98 4.30 0.16
N VAL A 54 15.29 3.87 1.40
CA VAL A 54 14.35 3.10 2.23
C VAL A 54 13.08 3.89 2.53
N LYS A 55 13.22 5.19 2.82
CA LYS A 55 12.07 6.06 3.11
C LYS A 55 11.22 6.28 1.86
N VAL A 56 11.85 6.57 0.72
CA VAL A 56 11.19 6.74 -0.58
C VAL A 56 10.45 5.45 -0.98
N MET A 57 11.10 4.30 -0.86
CA MET A 57 10.49 3.00 -1.15
C MET A 57 9.31 2.70 -0.24
N ARG A 58 9.41 3.04 1.07
CA ARG A 58 8.28 2.90 2.00
C ARG A 58 7.10 3.78 1.59
N GLU A 59 7.35 5.01 1.16
CA GLU A 59 6.31 5.96 0.74
C GLU A 59 5.64 5.54 -0.57
N ILE A 60 6.42 5.05 -1.54
CA ILE A 60 5.91 4.44 -2.78
C ILE A 60 5.02 3.24 -2.45
N ASN A 61 5.53 2.29 -1.65
CA ASN A 61 4.75 1.11 -1.25
C ASN A 61 3.46 1.51 -0.54
N LEU A 62 3.51 2.45 0.41
CA LEU A 62 2.33 2.93 1.13
C LEU A 62 1.29 3.51 0.17
N ARG A 63 1.69 4.33 -0.80
CA ARG A 63 0.79 4.92 -1.79
C ARG A 63 0.13 3.86 -2.67
N LEU A 64 0.93 2.94 -3.21
CA LEU A 64 0.45 1.88 -4.10
C LEU A 64 -0.49 0.92 -3.37
N PHE A 65 -0.10 0.45 -2.19
CA PHE A 65 -0.92 -0.48 -1.42
C PHE A 65 -2.15 0.19 -0.80
N ASN A 66 -2.15 1.49 -0.52
CA ASN A 66 -3.36 2.19 -0.06
C ASN A 66 -4.43 2.13 -1.14
N SER A 67 -4.07 2.53 -2.36
CA SER A 67 -4.99 2.47 -3.50
C SER A 67 -5.48 1.05 -3.78
N ALA A 68 -4.59 0.06 -3.70
CA ALA A 68 -4.93 -1.34 -3.87
C ALA A 68 -5.91 -1.83 -2.80
N THR A 69 -5.64 -1.48 -1.53
CA THR A 69 -6.48 -1.86 -0.38
C THR A 69 -7.88 -1.30 -0.51
N GLU A 70 -8.01 -0.01 -0.85
CA GLU A 70 -9.31 0.63 -1.07
C GLU A 70 -10.09 -0.04 -2.20
N ARG A 71 -9.43 -0.32 -3.34
CA ARG A 71 -10.06 -0.99 -4.49
C ARG A 71 -10.51 -2.41 -4.17
N VAL A 72 -9.69 -3.18 -3.46
CA VAL A 72 -10.02 -4.56 -3.08
C VAL A 72 -11.20 -4.58 -2.14
N LEU A 73 -11.17 -3.75 -1.09
CA LEU A 73 -12.24 -3.71 -0.10
C LEU A 73 -13.55 -3.16 -0.68
N ALA A 74 -13.49 -2.21 -1.60
CA ALA A 74 -14.68 -1.74 -2.32
C ALA A 74 -15.28 -2.84 -3.22
N LYS A 75 -14.44 -3.65 -3.89
CA LYS A 75 -14.90 -4.77 -4.71
C LYS A 75 -15.55 -5.90 -3.88
N THR A 76 -15.17 -6.05 -2.61
CA THR A 76 -15.67 -7.11 -1.71
C THR A 76 -16.70 -6.62 -0.70
N ASP A 77 -17.14 -5.36 -0.77
CA ASP A 77 -18.03 -4.71 0.22
C ASP A 77 -17.48 -4.73 1.66
N GLN A 78 -16.15 -4.72 1.81
CA GLN A 78 -15.43 -4.82 3.08
C GLN A 78 -14.73 -3.53 3.52
N GLU A 79 -15.13 -2.38 2.98
CA GLU A 79 -14.56 -1.06 3.33
C GLU A 79 -14.62 -0.74 4.83
N HIS A 80 -15.58 -1.36 5.54
CA HIS A 80 -15.70 -1.27 7.00
C HIS A 80 -14.46 -1.79 7.75
N LEU A 81 -13.64 -2.65 7.15
CA LEU A 81 -12.39 -3.16 7.75
C LEU A 81 -11.33 -2.05 7.94
N LEU A 82 -11.41 -0.95 7.20
CA LEU A 82 -10.54 0.22 7.39
C LEU A 82 -11.04 1.17 8.48
N LYS A 83 -12.16 0.85 9.13
CA LYS A 83 -12.66 1.60 10.28
C LYS A 83 -12.16 0.91 11.56
N PRO A 84 -11.30 1.56 12.35
CA PRO A 84 -10.86 1.00 13.61
C PRO A 84 -12.05 0.81 14.55
N GLN A 85 -12.13 -0.33 15.23
CA GLN A 85 -13.26 -0.65 16.12
C GLN A 85 -13.24 0.15 17.44
N TRP A 86 -12.11 0.79 17.76
CA TRP A 86 -11.94 1.65 18.92
C TRP A 86 -12.31 3.12 18.66
N ALA A 87 -12.51 3.51 17.40
CA ALA A 87 -13.09 4.81 17.07
C ALA A 87 -14.61 4.75 17.31
N LYS A 88 -15.03 5.08 18.53
CA LYS A 88 -16.45 5.33 18.86
C LYS A 88 -16.92 6.65 18.30
#